data_AF-A0A1V4TPB3-F1
#
_entry.id   AF-A0A1V4TPB3-F1
#
_cell.length_a   1.000
_cell.length_b   1.000
_cell.length_c   1.000
_cell.angle_alpha   90.00
_cell.angle_beta   90.00
_cell.angle_gamma   90.00
#
_symmetry.space_group_name_H-M   'P 1'
#
loop_
_entity.id
_entity.type
_entity.pdbx_description
1 polymer ?
#
loop_
_entity_poly.entity_id
_entity_poly.type
_entity_poly.pdbx_seq_one_letter_code
_entity_poly.pdbx_strand_id
1 'polypeptide(L)'
;MASKRRLRVAPPPEAPEPEREWEDDRDVSIEGTWEDWFNRVFLKYLYAVAVLSAACLLPLESMRSLQGDLGLAGAFISLLTVIPLGVWGFIRLWGAGGRWGSEPSD
;
A
#
# COMPACT_ATOMS: atom_id res chain seq x y z
N MET A 1 24.54 68.65 13.62
CA MET A 1 25.42 67.75 12.86
C MET A 1 25.66 66.50 13.68
N ALA A 2 25.23 65.33 13.20
CA ALA A 2 25.58 64.03 13.78
C ALA A 2 25.63 63.01 12.63
N SER A 3 26.85 62.65 12.24
CA SER A 3 27.10 61.65 11.20
C SER A 3 26.78 60.26 11.75
N LYS A 4 25.68 59.66 11.32
CA LYS A 4 25.35 58.25 11.64
C LYS A 4 26.16 57.34 10.72
N ARG A 5 27.34 56.93 11.17
CA ARG A 5 28.16 55.89 10.53
C ARG A 5 27.44 54.54 10.67
N ARG A 6 26.86 54.03 9.58
CA ARG A 6 26.23 52.70 9.58
C ARG A 6 27.32 51.62 9.55
N LEU A 7 27.42 50.84 10.63
CA LEU A 7 28.21 49.61 10.64
C LEU A 7 27.55 48.62 9.66
N ARG A 8 28.25 48.27 8.57
CA ARG A 8 27.88 47.12 7.75
C ARG A 8 28.31 45.87 8.51
N VAL A 9 27.36 45.26 9.21
CA VAL A 9 27.50 43.91 9.72
C VAL A 9 27.36 42.98 8.52
N ALA A 10 28.40 42.22 8.21
CA ALA A 10 28.31 41.17 7.20
C ALA A 10 27.30 40.12 7.70
N PRO A 11 26.40 39.61 6.85
CA PRO A 11 25.54 38.50 7.24
C PRO A 11 26.44 37.30 7.64
N PRO A 12 26.03 36.50 8.65
CA PRO A 12 26.78 35.32 9.02
C PRO A 12 26.90 34.40 7.80
N PRO A 13 28.02 33.67 7.64
CA PRO A 13 28.14 32.69 6.56
C PRO A 13 26.98 31.72 6.67
N GLU A 14 26.26 31.52 5.56
CA GLU A 14 25.23 30.50 5.45
C GLU A 14 25.85 29.17 5.88
N ALA A 15 25.37 28.64 7.01
CA ALA A 15 25.59 27.24 7.31
C ALA A 15 24.93 26.45 6.17
N PRO A 16 25.56 25.37 5.66
CA PRO A 16 24.86 24.50 4.73
C PRO A 16 23.68 23.92 5.52
N GLU A 17 22.48 24.41 5.24
CA GLU A 17 21.29 23.67 5.61
C GLU A 17 21.43 22.32 4.88
N PRO A 18 21.50 21.18 5.58
CA PRO A 18 21.13 19.97 4.90
C PRO A 18 19.67 20.17 4.56
N GLU A 19 19.38 20.40 3.27
CA GLU A 19 18.13 19.97 2.68
C GLU A 19 18.01 18.49 3.04
N ARG A 20 17.43 18.22 4.23
CA ARG A 20 16.75 16.97 4.45
C ARG A 20 15.64 17.06 3.43
N GLU A 21 15.86 16.42 2.31
CA GLU A 21 14.83 15.85 1.48
C GLU A 21 13.94 15.08 2.47
N TRP A 22 12.88 15.73 2.95
CA TRP A 22 11.77 15.01 3.53
C TRP A 22 11.16 14.33 2.31
N GLU A 23 11.67 13.13 2.02
CA GLU A 23 11.04 12.13 1.18
C GLU A 23 9.64 11.95 1.78
N ASP A 24 8.70 12.79 1.36
CA ASP A 24 7.29 12.61 1.62
C ASP A 24 6.91 11.42 0.73
N ASP A 25 7.17 10.22 1.25
CA ASP A 25 6.87 8.89 0.69
C ASP A 25 5.35 8.70 0.42
N ARG A 26 4.58 9.78 0.50
CA ARG A 26 3.15 9.89 0.22
C ARG A 26 2.85 10.46 -1.15
N ASP A 27 3.83 11.09 -1.81
CA ASP A 27 3.71 11.46 -3.21
C ASP A 27 4.22 10.29 -4.05
N VAL A 28 3.36 9.27 -4.17
CA VAL A 28 3.53 8.27 -5.24
C VAL A 28 3.28 9.00 -6.56
N SER A 29 4.29 9.70 -7.06
CA SER A 29 4.35 10.21 -8.41
C SER A 29 4.51 9.00 -9.32
N ILE A 30 3.38 8.38 -9.65
CA ILE A 30 3.34 7.27 -10.60
C ILE A 30 3.56 7.87 -11.98
N GLU A 31 4.82 8.00 -12.37
CA GLU A 31 5.21 8.15 -13.77
C GLU A 31 4.83 6.85 -14.50
N GLY A 32 3.65 6.84 -15.12
CA GLY A 32 3.11 5.66 -15.79
C GLY A 32 1.79 5.95 -16.50
N THR A 33 1.42 5.08 -17.42
CA THR A 33 0.14 5.20 -18.12
C THR A 33 -1.03 4.97 -17.17
N TRP A 34 -2.23 5.47 -17.50
CA TRP A 34 -3.45 5.19 -16.71
C TRP A 34 -3.65 3.68 -16.47
N GLU A 35 -3.27 2.85 -17.44
CA GLU A 35 -3.34 1.39 -17.35
C GLU A 35 -2.37 0.81 -16.31
N ASP A 36 -1.15 1.37 -16.21
CA ASP A 36 -0.19 0.97 -15.17
C ASP A 36 -0.70 1.31 -13.78
N TRP A 37 -1.23 2.52 -13.60
CA TRP A 37 -1.85 2.94 -12.34
C TRP A 37 -3.01 2.02 -11.96
N PHE A 38 -3.90 1.73 -12.91
CA PHE A 38 -5.07 0.88 -12.69
C PHE A 38 -4.67 -0.54 -12.24
N ASN A 39 -3.71 -1.16 -12.92
CA ASN A 39 -3.29 -2.54 -12.62
C ASN A 39 -2.43 -2.65 -11.37
N ARG A 40 -1.56 -1.68 -11.10
CA ARG A 40 -0.62 -1.71 -9.95
C ARG A 40 -1.27 -1.25 -8.65
N VAL A 41 -2.20 -0.30 -8.72
CA VAL A 41 -2.77 0.37 -7.55
C VAL A 41 -4.23 -0.02 -7.38
N PHE A 42 -5.11 0.42 -8.29
CA PHE A 42 -6.55 0.27 -8.11
C PHE A 42 -6.96 -1.20 -7.98
N LEU A 43 -6.51 -2.05 -8.91
CA LEU A 43 -6.88 -3.45 -8.95
C LEU A 43 -6.28 -4.24 -7.77
N LYS A 44 -5.10 -3.83 -7.29
CA LYS A 44 -4.45 -4.40 -6.11
C LYS A 44 -5.28 -4.16 -4.85
N TYR A 45 -5.75 -2.93 -4.64
CA TYR A 45 -6.63 -2.61 -3.51
C TYR A 45 -8.00 -3.27 -3.66
N LEU A 46 -8.58 -3.27 -4.86
CA LEU A 46 -9.85 -3.94 -5.12
C LEU A 46 -9.76 -5.44 -4.83
N TYR A 47 -8.65 -6.08 -5.21
CA TYR A 47 -8.38 -7.48 -4.89
C TYR A 47 -8.31 -7.71 -3.39
N ALA A 48 -7.58 -6.87 -2.65
CA ALA A 48 -7.48 -6.97 -1.19
C ALA A 48 -8.86 -6.83 -0.53
N VAL A 49 -9.68 -5.85 -0.97
CA VAL A 49 -11.05 -5.66 -0.47
C VAL A 49 -11.92 -6.89 -0.79
N ALA A 50 -11.82 -7.46 -1.99
CA ALA A 50 -12.58 -8.65 -2.37
C ALA A 50 -12.19 -9.88 -1.53
N VAL A 51 -10.90 -10.12 -1.32
CA VAL A 51 -10.41 -11.23 -0.48
C VAL A 51 -10.84 -11.04 0.97
N LEU A 52 -10.72 -9.83 1.52
CA LEU A 52 -11.15 -9.53 2.89
C LEU A 52 -12.67 -9.73 3.04
N SER A 53 -13.44 -9.24 2.07
CA SER A 53 -14.89 -9.43 2.05
C SER A 53 -15.26 -10.92 2.01
N ALA A 54 -14.60 -11.72 1.18
CA ALA A 54 -14.81 -13.16 1.14
C ALA A 54 -14.42 -13.84 2.45
N ALA A 55 -13.29 -13.46 3.05
CA ALA A 55 -12.81 -13.98 4.32
C ALA A 55 -13.76 -13.67 5.48
N CYS A 56 -14.55 -12.58 5.40
CA CYS A 56 -15.55 -12.25 6.41
C CYS A 56 -16.92 -12.86 6.11
N LEU A 57 -17.39 -12.78 4.86
CA LEU A 57 -18.76 -13.15 4.48
C LEU A 57 -18.95 -14.66 4.37
N LEU A 58 -17.97 -15.41 3.84
CA LEU A 58 -18.12 -16.86 3.66
C LEU A 58 -18.23 -17.63 5.00
N PRO A 59 -17.45 -17.30 6.06
CA PRO A 59 -17.66 -17.91 7.36
C PRO A 59 -19.00 -17.56 7.99
N LEU A 60 -19.43 -16.29 7.88
CA LEU A 60 -20.72 -15.83 8.38
C LEU A 60 -21.87 -16.55 7.68
N GLU A 61 -21.81 -16.69 6.36
CA GLU A 61 -22.83 -17.39 5.59
C GLU A 61 -22.83 -18.90 5.88
N SER A 62 -21.66 -19.49 6.15
CA SER A 62 -21.56 -20.89 6.59
C SER A 62 -22.25 -21.10 7.94
N MET A 63 -22.01 -20.20 8.90
CA MET A 63 -22.68 -20.22 10.22
C MET A 63 -24.19 -19.96 10.11
N ARG A 64 -24.64 -19.18 9.12
CA ARG A 64 -26.05 -18.88 8.88
C ARG A 64 -26.80 -20.04 8.22
N SER A 65 -26.16 -20.69 7.25
CA SER A 65 -26.81 -21.70 6.38
C SER A 65 -26.75 -23.12 6.95
N LEU A 66 -25.71 -23.45 7.72
CA LEU A 66 -25.49 -24.78 8.29
C LEU A 66 -25.74 -24.75 9.80
N GLN A 67 -26.40 -25.78 10.32
CA GLN A 67 -26.74 -25.87 11.74
C GLN A 67 -25.62 -26.51 12.57
N GLY A 68 -25.38 -25.97 13.76
CA GLY A 68 -24.47 -26.55 14.77
C GLY A 68 -23.02 -26.67 14.27
N ASP A 69 -22.39 -27.80 14.58
CA ASP A 69 -20.97 -28.05 14.30
C ASP A 69 -20.61 -28.00 12.81
N LEU A 70 -21.58 -28.26 11.92
CA LEU A 70 -21.39 -28.15 10.47
C LEU A 70 -21.17 -26.69 10.03
N GLY A 71 -21.84 -25.73 10.67
CA GLY A 71 -21.63 -24.30 10.40
C GLY A 71 -20.25 -23.84 10.86
N LEU A 72 -19.82 -24.31 12.03
CA LEU A 72 -18.48 -24.06 12.55
C LEU A 72 -17.40 -24.64 11.63
N ALA A 73 -17.56 -25.91 11.21
CA ALA A 73 -16.64 -26.57 10.30
C ALA A 73 -16.57 -25.86 8.94
N GLY A 74 -17.73 -25.46 8.38
CA GLY A 74 -17.81 -24.68 7.14
C GLY A 74 -17.09 -23.33 7.26
N ALA A 75 -17.27 -22.63 8.38
CA ALA A 75 -16.57 -21.38 8.65
C ALA A 75 -15.05 -21.55 8.68
N PHE A 76 -14.54 -22.58 9.38
CA PHE A 76 -13.11 -22.89 9.38
C PHE A 76 -12.57 -23.25 8.00
N ILE A 77 -13.26 -24.11 7.26
CA ILE A 77 -12.85 -24.51 5.90
C ILE A 77 -12.81 -23.30 4.97
N SER A 78 -13.79 -22.41 5.07
CA SER A 78 -13.83 -21.21 4.24
C SER A 78 -12.63 -20.30 4.48
N LEU A 79 -12.24 -20.04 5.73
CA LEU A 79 -11.02 -19.28 6.07
C LEU A 79 -9.75 -19.98 5.58
N LEU A 80 -9.65 -21.29 5.83
CA LEU A 80 -8.52 -22.11 5.39
C LEU A 80 -8.35 -22.13 3.86
N THR A 81 -9.41 -21.85 3.11
CA THR A 81 -9.37 -21.84 1.65
C THR A 81 -9.13 -20.43 1.11
N VAL A 82 -9.86 -19.43 1.62
CA VAL A 82 -9.81 -18.06 1.13
C VAL A 82 -8.47 -17.40 1.41
N ILE A 83 -7.92 -17.56 2.62
CA ILE A 83 -6.69 -16.87 3.01
C ILE A 83 -5.50 -17.35 2.15
N PRO A 84 -5.22 -18.67 2.02
CA PRO A 84 -4.10 -19.13 1.20
C PRO A 84 -4.28 -18.82 -0.28
N LEU A 85 -5.49 -18.97 -0.82
CA LEU A 85 -5.76 -18.63 -2.22
C LEU A 85 -5.62 -17.12 -2.48
N GLY A 86 -6.05 -16.29 -1.54
CA GLY A 86 -5.88 -14.84 -1.58
C GLY A 86 -4.40 -14.44 -1.59
N VAL A 87 -3.60 -15.02 -0.69
CA VAL A 87 -2.15 -14.78 -0.64
C VAL A 87 -1.47 -15.29 -1.90
N TRP A 88 -1.79 -16.50 -2.35
CA TRP A 88 -1.21 -17.08 -3.55
C TRP A 88 -1.54 -16.25 -4.80
N GLY A 89 -2.80 -15.84 -4.97
CA GLY A 89 -3.22 -14.99 -6.08
C GLY A 89 -2.53 -13.63 -6.04
N PHE A 90 -2.40 -13.04 -4.86
CA PHE A 90 -1.66 -11.79 -4.68
C PHE A 90 -0.19 -11.92 -5.11
N ILE A 91 0.51 -12.95 -4.63
CA ILE A 91 1.93 -13.19 -4.97
C ILE A 91 2.08 -13.43 -6.48
N ARG A 92 1.17 -14.20 -7.09
CA ARG A 92 1.22 -14.50 -8.54
C ARG A 92 1.03 -13.24 -9.41
N LEU A 93 0.24 -12.28 -8.94
CA LEU A 93 -0.08 -11.06 -9.70
C LEU A 93 0.93 -9.95 -9.42
N TRP A 94 1.25 -9.68 -8.15
CA TRP A 94 2.05 -8.53 -7.72
C TRP A 94 3.34 -8.90 -6.97
N GLY A 95 3.66 -10.19 -6.80
CA GLY A 95 4.93 -10.64 -6.21
C GLY A 95 6.10 -10.56 -7.20
N ALA A 96 7.29 -10.98 -6.75
CA ALA A 96 8.49 -11.02 -7.59
C ALA A 96 8.27 -11.93 -8.81
N GLY A 97 8.37 -11.38 -10.02
CA GLY A 97 8.06 -12.08 -11.27
C GLY A 97 6.56 -12.25 -11.56
N GLY A 98 5.69 -11.60 -10.77
CA GLY A 98 4.26 -11.54 -11.02
C GLY A 98 3.93 -10.66 -12.23
N ARG A 99 2.79 -10.94 -12.88
CA ARG A 99 2.40 -10.26 -14.15
C ARG A 99 2.31 -8.74 -14.05
N TRP A 100 2.03 -8.22 -12.85
CA TRP A 100 1.94 -6.79 -12.53
C TRP A 100 2.89 -6.39 -11.40
N GLY A 101 3.85 -7.25 -11.06
CA GLY A 101 4.92 -6.93 -10.12
C GLY A 101 5.90 -5.91 -10.74
N SER A 102 6.54 -5.10 -9.91
CA SER A 102 7.71 -4.35 -10.34
C SER A 102 8.83 -5.34 -10.69
N GLU A 103 9.46 -5.17 -11.85
CA GLU A 103 10.68 -5.89 -12.17
C GLU A 103 11.71 -5.63 -11.06
N PRO A 104 12.48 -6.65 -10.64
CA PRO A 104 13.60 -6.41 -9.75
C PRO A 104 14.53 -5.42 -10.46
N SER A 105 14.75 -4.26 -9.83
CA SER A 105 15.84 -3.38 -10.20
C SER A 105 17.14 -4.11 -9.84
N ASP A 106 17.81 -4.65 -10.85
CA ASP A 106 19.18 -5.21 -10.75
C ASP A 106 20.17 -4.19 -10.20
#